data_AF-A0A9Y6JJJ2-F1
#
_entry.id   AF-A0A9Y6JJJ2-F1
#
_cell.length_a   1.000
_cell.length_b   1.000
_cell.length_c   1.000
_cell.angle_alpha   90.00
_cell.angle_beta   90.00
_cell.angle_gamma   90.00
#
_symmetry.space_group_name_H-M   'P 1'
#
loop_
_entity.id
_entity.type
_entity.pdbx_description
1 polymer ?
#
loop_
_entity_poly.entity_id
_entity_poly.type
_entity_poly.pdbx_seq_one_letter_code
_entity_poly.pdbx_strand_id
1 'polypeptide(L)'
;MATRKQLEKSYSKSVNNSTFDASSIDSTTVGEKLSRPTENEEENGDDGPVVFICAKCKLPVGDSLSWDGSEDDLNQIRLKRVTDNVMIGKENRLYEASKKSLCLVVDLICRGCHSVLGMVYTSTPKNLDHKRFTFCFSVADIDSYVLGSGGQMLAAEGPKEQPVTLEYRGIVEQQLTEMKMLVMSMAHRLEEIEIGLQEGCDDA
;
A
#
# COMPACT_ATOMS: atom_id res chain seq x y z
N MET A 1 53.07 -1.44 20.45
CA MET A 1 52.85 -2.36 19.31
C MET A 1 52.21 -3.63 19.84
N ALA A 2 50.93 -3.84 19.57
CA ALA A 2 50.21 -5.07 19.95
C ALA A 2 49.26 -5.40 18.79
N THR A 3 49.52 -6.54 18.15
CA THR A 3 48.91 -7.01 16.91
C THR A 3 47.53 -7.60 17.15
N ARG A 4 46.52 -7.08 16.44
CA ARG A 4 45.13 -7.51 16.43
C ARG A 4 44.96 -8.60 15.36
N LYS A 5 44.65 -9.84 15.75
CA LYS A 5 44.27 -10.91 14.80
C LYS A 5 42.79 -10.75 14.45
N GLN A 6 42.51 -10.42 13.19
CA GLN A 6 41.17 -10.49 12.59
C GLN A 6 40.86 -11.95 12.24
N LEU A 7 39.68 -12.44 12.63
CA LEU A 7 39.15 -13.72 12.19
C LEU A 7 38.08 -13.42 11.13
N GLU A 8 38.47 -13.48 9.86
CA GLU A 8 37.56 -13.42 8.73
C GLU A 8 36.86 -14.78 8.59
N LYS A 9 35.53 -14.82 8.77
CA LYS A 9 34.70 -15.96 8.36
C LYS A 9 34.06 -15.61 7.02
N SER A 10 34.64 -16.11 5.94
CA SER A 10 34.05 -16.09 4.60
C SER A 10 32.83 -17.02 4.57
N TYR A 11 31.63 -16.45 4.41
CA TYR A 11 30.42 -17.23 4.17
C TYR A 11 30.20 -17.31 2.65
N SER A 12 30.65 -18.40 2.03
CA SER A 12 30.46 -18.66 0.60
C SER A 12 29.01 -19.09 0.33
N LYS A 13 28.21 -18.20 -0.28
CA LYS A 13 26.88 -18.53 -0.83
C LYS A 13 27.07 -19.20 -2.20
N SER A 14 26.72 -20.49 -2.29
CA SER A 14 26.45 -21.15 -3.58
C SER A 14 25.06 -20.71 -4.04
N VAL A 15 25.00 -19.90 -5.10
CA VAL A 15 23.74 -19.52 -5.74
C VAL A 15 23.60 -20.38 -7.00
N ASN A 16 22.70 -21.34 -6.94
CA ASN A 16 22.35 -22.18 -8.07
C ASN A 16 21.23 -21.44 -8.82
N ASN A 17 21.55 -20.73 -9.90
CA ASN A 17 20.54 -20.11 -10.76
C ASN A 17 19.93 -21.18 -11.68
N SER A 18 18.83 -21.81 -11.24
CA SER A 18 17.94 -22.52 -12.17
C SER A 18 16.78 -21.58 -12.54
N THR A 19 16.90 -20.98 -13.72
CA THR A 19 15.83 -20.28 -14.42
C THR A 19 14.61 -21.20 -14.54
N PHE A 20 13.44 -20.74 -14.09
CA PHE A 20 12.19 -21.48 -14.15
C PHE A 20 11.78 -21.73 -15.60
N ASP A 21 11.69 -23.01 -15.97
CA ASP A 21 11.17 -23.49 -17.23
C ASP A 21 9.65 -23.68 -17.09
N ALA A 22 8.86 -22.95 -17.88
CA ALA A 22 7.41 -22.82 -17.72
C ALA A 22 6.64 -23.84 -18.57
N SER A 23 7.03 -25.12 -18.50
CA SER A 23 6.28 -26.19 -19.14
C SER A 23 5.87 -27.27 -18.14
N SER A 24 4.56 -27.44 -18.00
CA SER A 24 3.87 -28.54 -17.31
C SER A 24 3.70 -28.37 -15.79
N ILE A 25 2.75 -27.51 -15.39
CA ILE A 25 2.14 -27.59 -14.06
C ILE A 25 0.66 -27.92 -14.25
N ASP A 26 0.29 -29.12 -13.84
CA ASP A 26 -1.10 -29.61 -13.79
C ASP A 26 -1.89 -28.78 -12.77
N SER A 27 -2.96 -28.11 -13.22
CA SER A 27 -3.71 -27.11 -12.45
C SER A 27 -4.62 -27.68 -11.36
N THR A 28 -4.54 -28.98 -11.05
CA THR A 28 -5.51 -29.65 -10.17
C THR A 28 -5.03 -29.88 -8.72
N THR A 29 -3.78 -29.56 -8.37
CA THR A 29 -3.26 -29.74 -6.99
C THR A 29 -3.09 -28.45 -6.18
N VAL A 30 -3.47 -27.29 -6.71
CA VAL A 30 -3.31 -25.99 -6.04
C VAL A 30 -4.50 -25.63 -5.12
N GLY A 31 -5.61 -26.39 -5.21
CA GLY A 31 -6.85 -26.09 -4.47
C GLY A 31 -6.86 -26.51 -2.99
N GLU A 32 -6.03 -27.46 -2.56
CA GLU A 32 -6.21 -28.11 -1.23
C GLU A 32 -5.30 -27.57 -0.12
N LYS A 33 -4.40 -26.61 -0.40
CA LYS A 33 -3.53 -26.01 0.62
C LYS A 33 -3.91 -24.59 1.06
N LEU A 34 -5.05 -24.06 0.60
CA LEU A 34 -5.50 -22.70 0.97
C LEU A 34 -6.68 -22.66 1.96
N SER A 35 -7.06 -23.79 2.53
CA SER A 35 -8.14 -23.86 3.51
C SER A 35 -7.82 -24.90 4.59
N ARG A 36 -6.82 -24.59 5.41
CA ARG A 36 -6.77 -25.15 6.76
C ARG A 36 -7.33 -24.09 7.70
N PRO A 37 -8.44 -24.33 8.41
CA PRO A 37 -8.85 -23.48 9.51
C PRO A 37 -7.72 -23.52 10.55
N THR A 38 -7.05 -22.40 10.80
CA THR A 38 -6.25 -22.23 12.01
C THR A 38 -7.20 -21.95 13.16
N GLU A 39 -7.91 -22.98 13.59
CA GLU A 39 -8.33 -23.07 14.98
C GLU A 39 -7.06 -23.48 15.75
N ASN A 40 -6.61 -22.61 16.66
CA ASN A 40 -5.33 -22.60 17.38
C ASN A 40 -4.21 -21.79 16.70
N GLU A 41 -4.38 -20.47 16.63
CA GLU A 41 -3.22 -19.57 16.70
C GLU A 41 -3.16 -19.05 18.14
N GLU A 42 -2.27 -19.65 18.91
CA GLU A 42 -1.67 -18.94 20.04
C GLU A 42 -1.21 -17.58 19.50
N GLU A 43 -1.77 -16.48 20.04
CA GLU A 43 -1.32 -15.10 19.83
C GLU A 43 0.16 -14.98 20.24
N ASN A 44 1.04 -15.50 19.40
CA ASN A 44 2.44 -15.14 19.40
C ASN A 44 2.49 -13.77 18.72
N GLY A 45 2.26 -12.74 19.53
CA GLY A 45 2.15 -11.34 19.14
C GLY A 45 3.46 -10.72 18.65
N ASP A 46 4.08 -11.33 17.65
CA ASP A 46 5.17 -10.74 16.88
C ASP A 46 4.64 -10.52 15.46
N ASP A 47 4.07 -9.34 15.23
CA ASP A 47 3.76 -8.88 13.88
C ASP A 47 5.04 -8.98 13.04
N GLY A 48 4.93 -9.58 11.85
CA GLY A 48 6.05 -9.78 10.96
C GLY A 48 6.80 -8.48 10.63
N PRO A 49 8.01 -8.56 10.07
CA PRO A 49 8.80 -7.38 9.71
C PRO A 49 8.02 -6.42 8.81
N VAL A 50 8.16 -5.12 9.08
CA VAL A 50 7.41 -4.05 8.40
C VAL A 50 8.32 -3.32 7.44
N VAL A 51 7.84 -3.10 6.21
CA VAL A 51 8.48 -2.24 5.21
C VAL A 51 7.79 -0.89 5.20
N PHE A 52 8.57 0.18 5.31
CA PHE A 52 8.09 1.55 5.17
C PHE A 52 8.25 2.03 3.74
N ILE A 53 7.21 2.67 3.21
CA ILE A 53 7.08 2.98 1.79
C ILE A 53 6.66 4.45 1.66
N CYS A 54 7.19 5.19 0.68
CA CYS A 54 6.69 6.54 0.39
C CYS A 54 5.19 6.51 0.03
N ALA A 55 4.38 7.31 0.74
CA ALA A 55 2.93 7.32 0.55
C ALA A 55 2.52 7.76 -0.88
N LYS A 56 3.31 8.61 -1.53
CA LYS A 56 3.00 9.16 -2.86
C LYS A 56 3.35 8.23 -4.03
N CYS A 57 4.55 7.66 -4.05
CA CYS A 57 5.05 6.89 -5.20
C CYS A 57 5.35 5.42 -4.90
N LYS A 58 5.02 4.96 -3.68
CA LYS A 58 5.18 3.58 -3.24
C LYS A 58 6.60 3.02 -3.32
N LEU A 59 7.60 3.91 -3.30
CA LEU A 59 9.02 3.52 -3.28
C LEU A 59 9.44 3.14 -1.85
N PRO A 60 10.06 1.97 -1.60
CA PRO A 60 10.48 1.56 -0.25
C PRO A 60 11.58 2.47 0.30
N VAL A 61 11.41 2.94 1.53
CA VAL A 61 12.31 3.92 2.19
C VAL A 61 13.07 3.35 3.38
N GLY A 62 12.58 2.26 3.96
CA GLY A 62 13.22 1.58 5.09
C GLY A 62 12.38 0.40 5.60
N ASP A 63 12.80 -0.16 6.72
CA ASP A 63 12.13 -1.30 7.36
C ASP A 63 12.32 -1.28 8.89
N SER A 64 11.49 -2.07 9.59
CA SER A 64 11.48 -2.16 11.04
C SER A 64 12.73 -2.79 11.65
N LEU A 65 13.60 -3.45 10.87
CA LEU A 65 14.87 -4.00 11.39
C LEU A 65 15.85 -2.89 11.76
N SER A 66 15.61 -1.68 11.26
CA SER A 66 16.37 -0.48 11.59
C SER A 66 15.69 0.42 12.61
N TRP A 67 14.59 -0.01 13.25
CA TRP A 67 13.79 0.81 14.17
C TRP A 67 14.62 1.42 15.32
N ASP A 68 14.35 2.69 15.62
CA ASP A 68 14.95 3.43 16.72
C ASP A 68 13.91 3.93 17.74
N GLY A 69 12.67 4.17 17.33
CA GLY A 69 11.57 4.59 18.21
C GLY A 69 10.49 5.36 17.48
N SER A 70 9.44 5.75 18.20
CA SER A 70 8.40 6.69 17.73
C SER A 70 8.42 7.98 18.56
N GLU A 71 7.80 9.02 18.00
CA GLU A 71 7.48 10.28 18.67
C GLU A 71 6.02 10.59 18.40
N ASP A 72 5.15 10.09 19.27
CA ASP A 72 3.70 10.13 19.09
C ASP A 72 3.19 11.58 19.02
N ASP A 73 3.74 12.48 19.86
CA ASP A 73 3.40 13.92 19.86
C ASP A 73 3.68 14.61 18.53
N LEU A 74 4.67 14.14 17.78
CA LEU A 74 5.08 14.70 16.48
C LEU A 74 4.61 13.84 15.31
N ASN A 75 3.89 12.75 15.58
CA ASN A 75 3.45 11.76 14.62
C ASN A 75 4.59 11.30 13.69
N GLN A 76 5.73 10.95 14.30
CA GLN A 76 6.96 10.57 13.62
C GLN A 76 7.46 9.20 14.07
N ILE A 77 8.12 8.50 13.16
CA ILE A 77 8.92 7.32 13.47
C ILE A 77 10.40 7.62 13.23
N ARG A 78 11.29 6.90 13.92
CA ARG A 78 12.73 7.03 13.74
C ARG A 78 13.36 5.71 13.34
N LEU A 79 14.21 5.77 12.32
CA LEU A 79 15.02 4.65 11.84
C LEU A 79 16.51 4.98 11.97
N LYS A 80 17.33 3.96 12.25
CA LYS A 80 18.80 4.06 12.27
C LYS A 80 19.41 4.04 10.88
N ARG A 81 18.71 3.44 9.91
CA ARG A 81 19.14 3.26 8.53
C ARG A 81 17.96 3.43 7.58
N VAL A 82 18.25 3.81 6.35
CA VAL A 82 17.28 3.98 5.26
C VAL A 82 17.87 3.39 3.99
N THR A 83 17.03 3.19 2.97
CA THR A 83 17.47 2.73 1.65
C THR A 83 18.06 3.89 0.82
N ASP A 84 18.72 3.56 -0.31
CA ASP A 84 19.23 4.55 -1.28
C ASP A 84 18.13 5.34 -2.02
N ASN A 85 16.87 5.03 -1.71
CA ASN A 85 15.69 5.72 -2.20
C ASN A 85 15.35 6.99 -1.39
N VAL A 86 16.09 7.26 -0.32
CA VAL A 86 15.96 8.47 0.49
C VAL A 86 17.20 9.34 0.30
N MET A 87 17.00 10.58 -0.11
CA MET A 87 18.04 11.58 -0.25
C MET A 87 18.01 12.52 0.97
N ILE A 88 19.18 12.88 1.48
CA ILE A 88 19.30 13.93 2.49
C ILE A 88 19.41 15.28 1.75
N GLY A 89 18.57 16.23 2.14
CA GLY A 89 18.61 17.61 1.63
C GLY A 89 19.99 18.27 1.84
N LYS A 90 20.20 19.41 1.19
CA LYS A 90 21.47 20.15 1.31
C LYS A 90 21.38 21.31 2.31
N GLU A 91 20.17 21.79 2.56
CA GLU A 91 19.93 22.99 3.35
C GLU A 91 19.50 22.62 4.77
N ASN A 92 20.14 23.25 5.75
CA ASN A 92 19.74 23.15 7.15
C ASN A 92 18.61 24.16 7.43
N ARG A 93 17.58 23.73 8.14
CA ARG A 93 16.56 24.63 8.71
C ARG A 93 16.52 24.54 10.23
N LEU A 94 16.08 25.63 10.87
CA LEU A 94 15.82 25.64 12.30
C LEU A 94 14.52 24.88 12.59
N TYR A 95 14.57 24.02 13.60
CA TYR A 95 13.43 23.25 14.08
C TYR A 95 13.30 23.41 15.59
N GLU A 96 12.11 23.82 16.04
CA GLU A 96 11.81 23.95 17.46
C GLU A 96 11.21 22.63 17.96
N ALA A 97 12.05 21.77 18.54
CA ALA A 97 11.63 20.46 19.05
C ALA A 97 10.83 20.58 20.36
N SER A 98 11.04 21.65 21.13
CA SER A 98 10.24 22.01 22.31
C SER A 98 10.39 23.52 22.58
N LYS A 99 9.55 24.08 23.46
CA LYS A 99 9.48 25.52 23.80
C LYS A 99 10.82 26.21 24.16
N LYS A 100 11.92 25.46 24.32
CA LYS A 100 13.28 25.97 24.61
C LYS A 100 14.40 25.15 23.94
N SER A 101 14.11 24.30 22.97
CA SER A 101 15.13 23.47 22.29
C SER A 101 15.06 23.68 20.78
N LEU A 102 15.95 24.54 20.29
CA LEU A 102 16.19 24.73 18.87
C LEU A 102 17.21 23.70 18.38
N CYS A 103 16.89 23.07 17.26
CA CYS A 103 17.72 22.12 16.55
C CYS A 103 17.98 22.59 15.13
N LEU A 104 19.06 22.09 14.53
CA LEU A 104 19.23 22.15 13.09
C LEU A 104 18.83 20.80 12.50
N VAL A 105 17.99 20.85 11.48
CA VAL A 105 17.49 19.67 10.77
C VAL A 105 17.68 19.84 9.28
N VAL A 106 17.74 18.70 8.59
CA VAL A 106 17.77 18.62 7.12
C VAL A 106 16.64 17.70 6.68
N ASP A 107 15.97 18.05 5.58
CA ASP A 107 14.85 17.28 5.08
C ASP A 107 15.28 15.94 4.46
N LEU A 108 14.45 14.92 4.65
CA LEU A 108 14.55 13.64 3.96
C LEU A 108 13.64 13.67 2.75
N ILE A 109 14.18 13.38 1.56
CA ILE A 109 13.50 13.54 0.28
C ILE A 109 13.39 12.19 -0.42
N CYS A 110 12.21 11.83 -0.88
CA CYS A 110 12.02 10.64 -1.70
C CYS A 110 12.73 10.78 -3.05
N ARG A 111 13.57 9.82 -3.42
CA ARG A 111 14.26 9.81 -4.72
C ARG A 111 13.32 9.60 -5.90
N GLY A 112 12.18 8.93 -5.70
CA GLY A 112 11.20 8.66 -6.75
C GLY A 112 10.39 9.90 -7.13
N CYS A 113 9.72 10.51 -6.16
CA CYS A 113 8.77 11.61 -6.41
C CYS A 113 9.18 12.96 -5.85
N HIS A 114 10.38 13.07 -5.25
CA HIS A 114 10.95 14.30 -4.70
C HIS A 114 10.12 14.96 -3.59
N SER A 115 9.15 14.25 -3.00
CA SER A 115 8.43 14.74 -1.82
C SER A 115 9.33 14.68 -0.58
N VAL A 116 9.12 15.62 0.34
CA VAL A 116 9.69 15.53 1.69
C VAL A 116 8.95 14.43 2.45
N LEU A 117 9.71 13.55 3.11
CA LEU A 117 9.20 12.42 3.89
C LEU A 117 9.40 12.62 5.41
N GLY A 118 10.18 13.62 5.79
CA GLY A 118 10.60 13.85 7.17
C GLY A 118 11.90 14.61 7.24
N MET A 119 12.71 14.35 8.27
CA MET A 119 13.93 15.09 8.56
C MET A 119 14.96 14.28 9.35
N VAL A 120 16.20 14.78 9.40
CA VAL A 120 17.27 14.28 10.27
C VAL A 120 17.84 15.42 11.08
N TYR A 121 18.07 15.18 12.38
CA TYR A 121 18.73 16.13 13.27
C TYR A 121 20.23 16.16 13.01
N THR A 122 20.75 17.30 12.58
CA THR A 122 22.20 17.54 12.37
C THR A 122 22.86 18.18 13.57
N SER A 123 22.13 19.02 14.30
CA SER A 123 22.59 19.62 15.57
C SER A 123 21.47 19.62 16.60
N THR A 124 21.79 19.14 17.80
CA THR A 124 20.87 18.96 18.92
C THR A 124 21.47 19.52 20.20
N PRO A 125 20.65 20.06 21.12
CA PRO A 125 21.07 20.27 22.49
C PRO A 125 21.25 18.91 23.21
N LYS A 126 22.03 18.90 24.29
CA LYS A 126 22.43 17.67 25.02
C LYS A 126 21.26 16.78 25.43
N ASN A 127 20.11 17.35 25.79
CA ASN A 127 18.91 16.60 26.16
C ASN A 127 18.24 15.87 24.98
N LEU A 128 18.59 16.23 23.74
CA LEU A 128 18.07 15.65 22.50
C LEU A 128 19.13 14.89 21.68
N ASP A 129 20.35 14.71 22.22
CA ASP A 129 21.44 14.04 21.50
C ASP A 129 21.10 12.59 21.12
N HIS A 130 20.22 11.92 21.86
CA HIS A 130 19.74 10.57 21.51
C HIS A 130 18.94 10.54 20.20
N LYS A 131 18.43 11.68 19.72
CA LYS A 131 17.73 11.83 18.43
C LYS A 131 18.66 12.20 17.29
N ARG A 132 19.93 12.51 17.58
CA ARG A 132 20.88 12.97 16.57
C ARG A 132 21.21 11.82 15.61
N PHE A 133 21.31 12.14 14.32
CA PHE A 133 21.65 11.19 13.26
C PHE A 133 20.71 9.99 13.09
N THR A 134 19.46 10.10 13.56
CA THR A 134 18.40 9.15 13.21
C THR A 134 17.48 9.77 12.16
N PHE A 135 16.93 8.93 11.29
CA PHE A 135 16.06 9.33 10.21
C PHE A 135 14.63 9.40 10.73
N CYS A 136 14.10 10.62 10.89
CA CYS A 136 12.74 10.84 11.39
C CYS A 136 11.78 10.95 10.20
N PHE A 137 10.86 10.01 10.06
CA PHE A 137 9.82 10.03 9.03
C PHE A 137 8.50 10.50 9.62
N SER A 138 7.83 11.38 8.88
CA SER A 138 6.45 11.77 9.15
C SER A 138 5.53 10.62 8.77
N VAL A 139 4.71 10.15 9.72
CA VAL A 139 3.74 9.06 9.49
C VAL A 139 2.74 9.41 8.38
N ALA A 140 2.47 10.70 8.14
CA ALA A 140 1.58 11.13 7.06
C ALA A 140 2.20 10.96 5.66
N ASP A 141 3.53 10.89 5.56
CA ASP A 141 4.26 10.86 4.28
C ASP A 141 4.77 9.45 3.91
N ILE A 142 4.52 8.46 4.77
CA ILE A 142 4.89 7.06 4.57
C ILE A 142 3.71 6.12 4.84
N ASP A 143 3.70 4.98 4.16
CA ASP A 143 2.84 3.84 4.45
C ASP A 143 3.67 2.70 5.06
N SER A 144 3.02 1.79 5.78
CA SER A 144 3.61 0.55 6.29
C SER A 144 3.00 -0.67 5.61
N TYR A 145 3.82 -1.68 5.35
CA TYR A 145 3.39 -2.98 4.88
C TYR A 145 4.04 -4.08 5.72
N VAL A 146 3.22 -4.90 6.38
CA VAL A 146 3.68 -6.04 7.19
C VAL A 146 3.94 -7.21 6.25
N LEU A 147 5.16 -7.75 6.26
CA LEU A 147 5.49 -8.89 5.41
C LEU A 147 4.70 -10.12 5.86
N GLY A 148 4.02 -10.77 4.90
CA GLY A 148 3.16 -11.94 5.18
C GLY A 148 1.69 -11.60 5.39
N SER A 149 1.31 -10.31 5.47
CA SER A 149 -0.08 -9.90 5.70
C SER A 149 -1.01 -9.95 4.48
N GLY A 150 -0.55 -10.44 3.33
CA GLY A 150 -1.33 -10.47 2.08
C GLY A 150 -2.62 -11.31 2.14
N GLY A 151 -2.75 -12.21 3.11
CA GLY A 151 -3.98 -12.96 3.38
C GLY A 151 -4.99 -12.25 4.31
N GLN A 152 -4.59 -11.14 4.92
CA GLN A 152 -5.44 -10.37 5.82
C GLN A 152 -6.40 -9.50 5.00
N MET A 153 -7.54 -10.07 4.63
CA MET A 153 -8.63 -9.30 4.05
C MET A 153 -9.27 -8.46 5.16
N LEU A 154 -9.39 -7.14 4.95
CA LEU A 154 -10.33 -6.35 5.73
C LEU A 154 -11.67 -7.09 5.68
N ALA A 155 -12.27 -7.36 6.84
CA ALA A 155 -13.63 -7.85 6.90
C ALA A 155 -14.50 -6.76 6.25
N ALA A 156 -14.74 -6.87 4.95
CA ALA A 156 -15.80 -6.17 4.29
C ALA A 156 -17.07 -6.78 4.88
N GLU A 157 -17.52 -6.26 6.03
CA GLU A 157 -18.80 -6.56 6.65
C GLU A 157 -19.98 -5.99 5.82
N GLY A 158 -19.81 -5.90 4.50
CA GLY A 158 -20.94 -5.82 3.60
C GLY A 158 -21.59 -7.20 3.51
N PRO A 159 -22.88 -7.29 3.13
CA PRO A 159 -23.43 -8.54 2.62
C PRO A 159 -22.45 -9.10 1.57
N LYS A 160 -22.44 -10.41 1.38
CA LYS A 160 -21.66 -11.11 0.35
C LYS A 160 -22.09 -10.69 -1.07
N GLU A 161 -21.96 -9.41 -1.39
CA GLU A 161 -22.18 -8.86 -2.70
C GLU A 161 -21.00 -9.36 -3.53
N GLN A 162 -21.33 -10.33 -4.36
CA GLN A 162 -20.42 -10.88 -5.34
C GLN A 162 -19.74 -9.71 -6.07
N PRO A 163 -18.40 -9.66 -6.13
CA PRO A 163 -17.71 -8.57 -6.79
C PRO A 163 -18.27 -8.42 -8.20
N VAL A 164 -18.62 -7.19 -8.59
CA VAL A 164 -19.10 -6.89 -9.93
C VAL A 164 -18.00 -7.28 -10.92
N THR A 165 -18.18 -8.41 -11.60
CA THR A 165 -17.23 -8.88 -12.61
C THR A 165 -17.50 -8.19 -13.94
N LEU A 166 -16.48 -8.14 -14.80
CA LEU A 166 -16.61 -7.60 -16.16
C LEU A 166 -17.67 -8.38 -16.96
N GLU A 167 -17.77 -9.69 -16.74
CA GLU A 167 -18.80 -10.55 -17.31
C GLU A 167 -20.20 -10.16 -16.82
N TYR A 168 -20.38 -9.89 -15.52
CA TYR A 168 -21.64 -9.43 -14.97
C TYR A 168 -22.08 -8.09 -15.57
N ARG A 169 -21.14 -7.16 -15.77
CA ARG A 169 -21.42 -5.88 -16.47
C ARG A 169 -21.94 -6.12 -17.89
N GLY A 170 -21.31 -7.02 -18.64
CA GLY A 170 -21.73 -7.35 -20.01
C GLY A 170 -23.15 -7.93 -20.07
N ILE A 171 -23.48 -8.83 -19.12
CA ILE A 171 -24.82 -9.44 -19.02
C ILE A 171 -25.89 -8.37 -18.72
N VAL A 172 -25.63 -7.48 -17.76
CA VAL A 172 -26.57 -6.40 -17.39
C VAL A 172 -26.76 -5.41 -18.54
N GLU A 173 -25.69 -5.05 -19.26
CA GLU A 173 -25.78 -4.17 -20.44
C GLU A 173 -26.61 -4.79 -21.57
N GLN A 174 -26.47 -6.10 -21.80
CA GLN A 174 -27.29 -6.82 -22.76
C GLN A 174 -28.77 -6.83 -22.36
N GLN A 175 -29.07 -7.17 -21.10
CA GLN A 175 -30.45 -7.17 -20.59
C GLN A 175 -31.11 -5.79 -20.68
N LEU A 176 -30.37 -4.72 -20.37
CA LEU A 176 -30.83 -3.35 -20.53
C LEU A 176 -31.14 -3.00 -21.99
N THR A 177 -30.33 -3.50 -22.93
CA THR A 177 -30.54 -3.27 -24.36
C THR A 177 -31.77 -3.99 -24.88
N GLU A 178 -31.98 -5.25 -24.47
CA GLU A 178 -33.18 -6.02 -24.81
C GLU A 178 -34.44 -5.36 -24.25
N MET A 179 -34.41 -4.95 -22.98
CA MET A 179 -35.52 -4.25 -22.33
C MET A 179 -35.82 -2.91 -23.03
N LYS A 180 -34.78 -2.17 -23.44
CA LYS A 180 -34.94 -0.92 -24.20
C LYS A 180 -35.65 -1.15 -25.53
N MET A 181 -35.26 -2.17 -26.29
CA MET A 181 -35.93 -2.49 -27.58
C MET A 181 -37.40 -2.83 -27.38
N LEU A 182 -37.72 -3.59 -26.33
CA LEU A 182 -39.09 -4.00 -26.03
C LEU A 182 -39.96 -2.78 -25.66
N VAL A 183 -39.44 -1.88 -24.83
CA VAL A 183 -40.13 -0.63 -24.46
C VAL A 183 -40.33 0.28 -25.67
N MET A 184 -39.33 0.43 -26.54
CA MET A 184 -39.45 1.24 -27.75
C MET A 184 -40.49 0.67 -28.72
N SER A 185 -40.56 -0.65 -28.87
CA SER A 185 -41.58 -1.31 -29.69
C SER A 185 -43.00 -1.08 -29.14
N MET A 186 -43.17 -1.17 -27.82
CA MET A 186 -44.44 -0.86 -27.17
C MET A 186 -44.84 0.61 -27.36
N ALA A 187 -43.89 1.54 -27.22
CA ALA A 187 -44.14 2.97 -27.43
C ALA A 187 -44.59 3.25 -28.87
N HIS A 188 -43.94 2.65 -29.86
CA HIS A 188 -44.32 2.80 -31.27
C HIS A 188 -45.73 2.29 -31.55
N ARG A 189 -46.08 1.10 -31.02
CA ARG A 189 -47.44 0.55 -31.18
C ARG A 189 -48.51 1.39 -30.49
N LEU A 190 -48.18 2.05 -29.38
CA LEU A 190 -49.11 2.97 -28.70
C LEU A 190 -49.33 4.22 -29.55
N GLU A 191 -48.29 4.77 -30.15
CA GLU A 191 -48.35 5.94 -31.03
C GLU A 191 -49.23 5.66 -32.27
N GLU A 192 -49.12 4.48 -32.88
CA GLU A 192 -50.01 4.05 -33.98
C GLU A 192 -51.49 3.98 -33.56
N ILE A 193 -51.76 3.50 -32.35
CA ILE A 193 -53.13 3.40 -31.80
C ILE A 193 -53.69 4.79 -31.49
N GLU A 194 -52.87 5.70 -30.95
CA GLU A 194 -53.26 7.08 -30.65
C GLU A 194 -53.64 7.83 -31.93
N ILE A 195 -52.85 7.71 -33.00
CA ILE A 195 -53.15 8.33 -34.30
C ILE A 195 -54.47 7.78 -34.88
N GLY A 196 -54.67 6.45 -34.86
CA GLY A 196 -55.89 5.83 -35.36
C GLY A 196 -57.15 6.19 -34.55
N LEU A 197 -57.01 6.47 -33.24
CA LEU A 197 -58.11 6.99 -32.42
C LEU A 197 -58.45 8.45 -32.73
N GLN A 198 -57.46 9.25 -33.10
CA GLN A 198 -57.63 10.66 -33.45
C GLN A 198 -58.42 10.81 -34.77
N GLU A 199 -58.07 10.03 -35.78
CA GLU A 199 -58.74 10.03 -37.09
C GLU A 199 -60.20 9.56 -37.00
N GLY A 200 -60.52 8.63 -36.10
CA GLY A 200 -61.90 8.16 -35.89
C GLY A 200 -62.81 9.13 -35.12
N CYS A 201 -62.26 10.20 -34.53
CA CYS A 201 -63.02 11.20 -33.77
C CYS A 201 -63.36 12.45 -34.60
N ASP A 202 -62.65 12.68 -35.71
CA ASP A 202 -62.90 13.78 -36.65
C ASP A 202 -64.04 13.47 -37.66
N ASP A 203 -64.49 12.22 -37.74
CA ASP A 203 -65.57 11.73 -38.63
C ASP A 203 -66.94 11.55 -37.92
N ALA A 204 -67.13 12.07 -36.70
CA ALA A 204 -68.37 11.98 -35.91
C ALA A 204 -69.08 13.34 -35.71
#